data_AF-A0A9D1KW67-F1
#
_entry.id   AF-A0A9D1KW67-F1
#
_cell.length_a   1.000
_cell.length_b   1.000
_cell.length_c   1.000
_cell.angle_alpha   90.00
_cell.angle_beta   90.00
_cell.angle_gamma   90.00
#
_symmetry.space_group_name_H-M   'P 1'
#
loop_
_entity.id
_entity.type
_entity.pdbx_description
1 polymer ?
#
loop_
_entity_poly.entity_id
_entity_poly.type
_entity_poly.pdbx_seq_one_letter_code
_entity_poly.pdbx_strand_id
1 'polypeptide(L)'
;MNILLTSEFKDENADILKAMGLECTAESAMNVMMIRKALAGDVRAYEAVARYSGQETEKEARTNKYIAQADEYRARIEKLKAEVEQLRNAGGMNAEDKIEALFRKIDEGLNNEPSYGEGFIMRYSDDE
;
A
#
# COMPACT_ATOMS: atom_id res chain seq x y z
N MET A 1 3.73 -3.55 28.13
CA MET A 1 5.19 -3.27 28.11
C MET A 1 5.92 -4.54 27.71
N ASN A 2 7.01 -4.41 26.95
CA ASN A 2 7.85 -5.54 26.55
C ASN A 2 8.90 -5.81 27.64
N ILE A 3 8.93 -7.03 28.17
CA ILE A 3 9.80 -7.42 29.29
C ILE A 3 11.29 -7.21 28.98
N LEU A 4 11.72 -7.47 27.73
CA LEU A 4 13.11 -7.28 27.32
C LEU A 4 13.50 -5.81 27.39
N LEU A 5 12.64 -4.92 26.89
CA LEU A 5 12.89 -3.48 26.83
C LEU A 5 12.83 -2.80 28.21
N THR A 6 12.02 -3.34 29.13
CA THR A 6 11.92 -2.85 30.51
C THR A 6 12.89 -3.52 31.47
N SER A 7 13.67 -4.50 31.02
CA SER A 7 14.67 -5.15 31.87
C SER A 7 15.75 -4.16 32.28
N GLU A 8 16.25 -4.29 33.52
CA GLU A 8 17.40 -3.50 33.96
C GLU A 8 18.62 -3.81 33.10
N PHE A 9 19.27 -2.74 32.64
CA PHE A 9 20.44 -2.82 31.80
C PHE A 9 21.55 -1.97 32.42
N LYS A 10 22.68 -2.61 32.73
CA LYS A 10 23.87 -1.91 33.24
C LYS A 10 24.83 -1.65 32.08
N ASP A 11 24.96 -0.38 31.72
CA ASP A 11 25.94 0.10 30.76
C ASP A 11 26.62 1.39 31.22
N GLU A 12 27.48 1.92 30.34
CA GLU A 12 28.18 3.20 30.50
C GLU A 12 27.28 4.44 30.55
N ASN A 13 26.02 4.33 30.14
CA ASN A 13 25.06 5.43 30.12
C ASN A 13 24.19 5.49 31.38
N ALA A 14 24.32 4.51 32.29
CA ALA A 14 23.52 4.42 33.50
C ALA A 14 23.58 5.70 34.37
N ASP A 15 24.75 6.33 34.47
CA ASP A 15 24.92 7.57 35.24
C ASP A 15 24.21 8.76 34.58
N ILE A 16 24.26 8.84 33.25
CA ILE A 16 23.56 9.88 32.48
C ILE A 16 22.04 9.71 32.64
N LEU A 17 21.54 8.49 32.50
CA LEU A 17 20.11 8.19 32.66
C LEU A 17 19.60 8.53 34.06
N LYS A 18 20.35 8.14 35.10
CA LYS A 18 20.02 8.50 36.48
C LYS A 18 20.05 10.00 36.73
N ALA A 19 21.03 10.71 36.17
CA ALA A 19 21.10 12.17 36.28
C ALA A 19 19.88 12.87 35.64
N MET A 20 19.28 12.24 34.63
CA MET A 20 18.03 12.69 34.00
C MET A 20 16.76 12.21 34.72
N GLY A 21 16.89 11.45 35.82
CA GLY A 21 15.75 10.87 36.55
C GLY A 21 15.11 9.68 35.83
N LEU A 22 15.82 9.06 34.89
CA LEU A 22 15.34 7.92 34.11
C LEU A 22 15.82 6.59 34.71
N GLU A 23 14.98 5.57 34.60
CA GLU A 23 15.35 4.19 34.93
C GLU A 23 16.36 3.64 33.91
N CYS A 24 17.34 2.85 34.37
CA CYS A 24 18.31 2.18 33.51
C CYS A 24 17.73 0.91 32.89
N THR A 25 16.78 1.08 31.99
CA THR A 25 16.18 0.00 31.21
C THR A 25 16.91 -0.22 29.89
N ALA A 26 16.76 -1.39 29.27
CA ALA A 26 17.32 -1.64 27.94
C ALA A 26 16.84 -0.63 26.88
N GLU A 27 15.59 -0.17 26.97
CA GLU A 27 15.03 0.87 26.09
C GLU A 27 15.73 2.22 26.26
N SER A 28 15.89 2.71 27.49
CA SER A 28 16.52 3.99 27.77
C SER A 28 18.00 4.00 27.41
N ALA A 29 18.71 2.90 27.67
CA ALA A 29 20.09 2.71 27.23
C ALA A 29 20.21 2.75 25.70
N MET A 30 19.34 2.02 24.99
CA MET A 30 19.32 2.02 23.52
C MET A 30 19.04 3.42 22.96
N ASN A 31 18.12 4.17 23.57
CA ASN A 31 17.81 5.54 23.15
C ASN A 31 19.01 6.47 23.30
N VAL A 32 19.74 6.42 24.43
CA VAL A 32 20.95 7.23 24.63
C VAL A 32 22.04 6.84 23.64
N MET A 33 22.23 5.55 23.37
CA MET A 33 23.20 5.10 22.36
C MET A 33 22.85 5.62 20.96
N MET A 34 21.58 5.57 20.56
CA MET A 34 21.13 6.08 19.25
C MET A 34 21.34 7.60 19.15
N ILE A 35 21.03 8.36 20.21
CA ILE A 35 21.30 9.79 20.25
C ILE A 35 22.80 10.07 20.12
N ARG A 36 23.65 9.35 20.86
CA ARG A 36 25.12 9.51 20.79
C ARG A 36 25.66 9.18 19.40
N LYS A 37 25.15 8.14 18.74
CA LYS A 37 25.51 7.81 17.35
C LYS A 37 25.08 8.89 16.37
N ALA A 38 23.87 9.44 16.54
CA ALA A 38 23.39 10.54 15.72
C ALA A 38 24.28 11.79 15.87
N LEU A 39 24.68 12.12 17.11
CA LEU A 39 25.61 13.22 17.40
C LEU A 39 27.01 12.99 16.83
N ALA A 40 27.43 11.72 16.67
CA ALA A 40 28.67 11.35 16.00
C ALA A 40 28.58 11.34 14.46
N GLY A 41 27.42 11.71 13.89
CA GLY A 41 27.21 11.81 12.45
C GLY A 41 26.67 10.55 11.77
N ASP A 42 26.20 9.55 12.54
CA ASP A 42 25.49 8.40 11.96
C ASP A 42 24.11 8.83 11.44
N VAL A 43 23.99 8.90 10.11
CA VAL A 43 22.78 9.34 9.41
C VAL A 43 21.57 8.45 9.76
N ARG A 44 21.76 7.13 9.91
CA ARG A 44 20.65 6.22 10.23
C ARG A 44 20.17 6.40 11.66
N ALA A 45 21.10 6.67 12.58
CA ALA A 45 20.75 7.01 13.95
C ALA A 45 20.02 8.36 14.02
N TYR A 46 20.45 9.35 13.22
CA TYR A 46 19.75 10.64 13.09
C TYR A 46 18.32 10.45 12.56
N GLU A 47 18.14 9.69 11.48
CA GLU A 47 16.81 9.35 10.93
C GLU A 47 15.92 8.67 11.96
N ALA A 48 16.44 7.71 12.72
CA ALA A 48 15.68 7.01 13.75
C ALA A 48 15.22 7.97 14.88
N VAL A 49 16.10 8.87 15.33
CA VAL A 49 15.77 9.89 16.35
C VAL A 49 14.80 10.95 15.79
N ALA A 50 14.97 11.37 14.54
CA ALA A 50 14.08 12.32 13.86
C ALA A 50 12.65 11.76 13.70
N ARG A 51 12.52 10.48 13.35
CA ARG A 51 11.23 9.78 13.29
C ARG A 51 10.52 9.76 14.65
N TYR A 52 11.26 9.43 15.71
CA TYR A 52 10.68 9.33 17.05
C TYR A 52 10.31 10.69 17.65
N SER A 53 11.08 11.74 17.33
CA SER A 53 10.80 13.12 17.78
C SER A 53 9.69 13.82 16.99
N GLY A 54 9.04 13.13 16.04
CA GLY A 54 8.02 13.72 15.17
C GLY A 54 8.60 14.74 14.18
N GLN A 55 9.92 14.76 14.01
CA GLN A 55 10.65 15.61 13.07
C GLN A 55 10.81 14.98 11.69
N GLU A 56 10.10 13.89 11.37
CA GLU A 56 9.70 13.66 9.98
C GLU A 56 8.87 14.87 9.57
N THR A 57 9.56 15.90 9.10
CA THR A 57 8.92 17.10 8.56
C THR A 57 7.88 16.60 7.58
N GLU A 58 6.65 17.10 7.66
CA GLU A 58 5.55 16.70 6.78
C GLU A 58 5.95 16.66 5.31
N LYS A 59 7.02 17.38 4.94
CA LYS A 59 7.72 17.37 3.67
C LYS A 59 8.21 15.98 3.22
N GLU A 60 8.84 15.18 4.07
CA GLU A 60 9.34 13.85 3.70
C GLU A 60 8.19 12.83 3.56
N ALA A 61 7.23 12.86 4.49
CA ALA A 61 6.01 12.06 4.40
C ALA A 61 5.16 12.43 3.17
N ARG A 62 5.06 13.73 2.83
CA ARG A 62 4.44 14.20 1.58
C ARG A 62 5.23 13.72 0.36
N THR A 63 6.55 13.86 0.37
CA THR A 63 7.42 13.44 -0.75
C THR A 63 7.27 11.95 -1.03
N ASN A 64 7.26 11.09 -0.01
CA ASN A 64 7.05 9.66 -0.17
C ASN A 64 5.66 9.33 -0.74
N LYS A 65 4.61 10.06 -0.31
CA LYS A 65 3.27 9.91 -0.90
C LYS A 65 3.23 10.31 -2.37
N TYR A 66 3.87 11.42 -2.76
CA TYR A 66 3.93 11.86 -4.15
C TYR A 66 4.73 10.89 -5.03
N ILE A 67 5.83 10.33 -4.51
CA ILE A 67 6.61 9.32 -5.22
C ILE A 67 5.78 8.05 -5.43
N ALA A 68 5.11 7.55 -4.39
CA ALA A 68 4.26 6.37 -4.50
C ALA A 68 3.10 6.57 -5.50
N GLN A 69 2.45 7.75 -5.48
CA GLN A 69 1.43 8.08 -6.46
C GLN A 69 2.00 8.18 -7.88
N ALA A 70 3.18 8.80 -8.06
CA ALA A 70 3.82 8.91 -9.36
C ALA A 70 4.15 7.52 -9.95
N ASP A 71 4.59 6.58 -9.11
CA ASP A 71 4.87 5.21 -9.53
C ASP A 71 3.59 4.44 -9.88
N GLU A 72 2.50 4.63 -9.14
CA GLU A 72 1.19 4.06 -9.47
C GLU A 72 0.66 4.62 -10.81
N TYR A 73 0.75 5.93 -11.02
CA TYR A 73 0.36 6.56 -12.28
C TYR A 73 1.22 6.05 -13.45
N ARG A 74 2.53 5.89 -13.26
CA ARG A 74 3.43 5.31 -14.27
C ARG A 74 3.03 3.88 -14.63
N ALA A 75 2.81 3.02 -13.64
CA ALA A 75 2.37 1.64 -13.86
C ALA A 75 1.03 1.58 -14.61
N ARG A 76 0.08 2.47 -14.28
CA ARG A 76 -1.20 2.56 -14.97
C ARG A 76 -1.07 3.04 -16.41
N ILE A 77 -0.20 4.02 -16.67
CA ILE A 77 0.11 4.50 -18.03
C ILE A 77 0.75 3.38 -18.85
N GLU A 78 1.66 2.59 -18.30
CA GLU A 78 2.25 1.45 -19.02
C GLU A 78 1.22 0.38 -19.35
N LYS A 79 0.34 0.06 -18.40
CA LYS A 79 -0.75 -0.90 -18.64
C LYS A 79 -1.68 -0.43 -19.76
N LEU A 80 -2.09 0.85 -19.72
CA LEU A 80 -2.91 1.46 -20.77
C LEU A 80 -2.19 1.46 -22.13
N LYS A 81 -0.89 1.75 -22.16
CA LYS A 81 -0.09 1.67 -23.40
C LYS A 81 -0.05 0.25 -23.95
N ALA A 82 0.16 -0.76 -23.10
CA ALA A 82 0.15 -2.15 -23.51
C ALA A 82 -1.22 -2.59 -24.06
N GLU A 83 -2.31 -2.15 -23.43
CA GLU A 83 -3.68 -2.40 -23.89
C GLU A 83 -3.97 -1.71 -25.24
N VAL A 84 -3.54 -0.46 -25.41
CA VAL A 84 -3.65 0.26 -26.69
C VAL A 84 -2.83 -0.42 -27.79
N GLU A 85 -1.62 -0.90 -27.48
CA GLU A 85 -0.77 -1.63 -28.43
C GLU A 85 -1.43 -2.98 -28.82
N GLN A 86 -2.04 -3.68 -27.87
CA GLN A 86 -2.80 -4.90 -28.13
C GLN A 86 -4.04 -4.64 -28.98
N LEU A 87 -4.77 -3.57 -28.72
CA LEU A 87 -5.92 -3.15 -29.55
C LEU A 87 -5.49 -2.69 -30.94
N ARG A 88 -4.31 -2.06 -31.07
CA ARG A 88 -3.72 -1.69 -32.36
C ARG A 88 -3.31 -2.92 -33.16
N ASN A 89 -2.75 -3.93 -32.50
CA ASN A 89 -2.34 -5.19 -33.11
C ASN A 89 -3.54 -6.12 -33.41
N ALA A 90 -4.59 -6.11 -32.58
CA ALA A 90 -5.90 -6.71 -32.87
C ALA A 90 -6.68 -5.92 -33.94
N GLY A 91 -6.31 -4.65 -34.16
CA GLY A 91 -6.79 -3.79 -35.24
C GLY A 91 -6.33 -4.23 -36.64
N GLY A 92 -5.62 -5.36 -36.76
CA GLY A 92 -5.30 -6.02 -38.03
C GLY A 92 -6.45 -6.84 -38.63
N MET A 93 -7.63 -6.90 -38.00
CA MET A 93 -8.81 -7.50 -38.62
C MET A 93 -9.37 -6.52 -39.65
N ASN A 94 -9.31 -6.92 -40.92
CA ASN A 94 -9.90 -6.18 -42.02
C ASN A 94 -11.43 -6.06 -41.80
N ALA A 95 -12.09 -5.17 -42.53
CA ALA A 95 -13.52 -4.93 -42.33
C ALA A 95 -14.36 -6.21 -42.51
N GLU A 96 -13.87 -7.15 -43.32
CA GLU A 96 -14.48 -8.46 -43.60
C GLU A 96 -14.47 -9.37 -42.35
N ASP A 97 -13.33 -9.49 -41.67
CA ASP A 97 -13.18 -10.27 -40.44
C ASP A 97 -14.11 -9.78 -39.31
N LYS A 98 -14.34 -8.45 -39.23
CA LYS A 98 -15.26 -7.84 -38.26
C LYS A 98 -16.72 -8.13 -38.59
N ILE A 99 -17.06 -8.15 -39.88
CA ILE A 99 -18.40 -8.51 -40.36
C ILE A 99 -18.68 -9.99 -40.05
N GLU A 100 -17.71 -10.87 -40.31
CA GLU A 100 -17.85 -12.31 -40.04
C GLU A 100 -17.98 -12.62 -38.54
N ALA A 101 -17.23 -11.93 -37.69
CA ALA A 101 -17.34 -12.05 -36.24
C ALA A 101 -18.70 -11.57 -35.70
N LEU A 102 -19.31 -10.55 -36.32
CA LEU A 102 -20.65 -10.09 -35.98
C LEU A 102 -21.72 -11.10 -36.39
N PHE A 103 -21.60 -11.71 -37.58
CA PHE A 103 -22.52 -12.76 -38.03
C PHE A 103 -22.50 -13.98 -37.11
N ARG A 104 -21.30 -14.44 -36.69
CA ARG A 104 -21.18 -15.53 -35.71
C ARG A 104 -21.90 -15.26 -34.39
N LYS A 105 -21.78 -14.04 -33.85
CA LYS A 105 -22.43 -13.66 -32.60
C LYS A 105 -23.96 -13.61 -32.72
N ILE A 106 -24.46 -13.23 -33.90
CA ILE A 106 -25.90 -13.23 -34.18
C ILE A 106 -26.41 -14.69 -34.24
N ASP A 107 -25.68 -15.59 -34.90
CA ASP A 107 -26.03 -17.01 -34.96
C ASP A 107 -25.96 -17.71 -33.60
N GLU A 108 -24.99 -17.36 -32.75
CA GLU A 108 -24.88 -17.89 -31.37
C GLU A 108 -26.01 -17.36 -30.47
N GLY A 109 -26.39 -16.09 -30.62
CA GLY A 109 -27.48 -15.48 -29.85
C GLY A 109 -28.87 -15.98 -30.24
N LEU A 110 -29.06 -16.44 -31.47
CA LEU A 110 -30.33 -16.99 -31.95
C LEU A 110 -30.54 -18.46 -31.55
N ASN A 111 -29.48 -19.19 -31.20
CA ASN A 111 -29.56 -20.62 -30.82
C ASN A 111 -29.68 -20.87 -29.31
N ASN A 112 -29.70 -19.83 -28.48
CA ASN A 112 -29.94 -19.93 -27.03
C ASN A 112 -31.27 -19.25 -26.67
N GLU A 113 -32.38 -19.98 -26.76
CA GLU A 113 -33.64 -19.54 -26.14
C GLU A 113 -33.51 -19.62 -24.60
N PRO A 114 -33.86 -18.55 -23.85
CA PRO A 114 -33.88 -18.61 -22.40
C PRO A 114 -35.07 -19.47 -21.92
N SER A 115 -34.78 -20.59 -21.27
CA SER A 115 -35.75 -21.37 -20.49
C SER A 115 -36.21 -20.55 -19.29
N TYR A 116 -37.44 -20.04 -19.32
CA TYR A 116 -38.11 -19.43 -18.16
C TYR A 116 -38.73 -20.53 -17.29
N GLY A 117 -37.99 -20.98 -16.27
CA GLY A 117 -38.47 -21.88 -15.23
C GLY A 117 -39.07 -21.12 -14.04
N GLU A 118 -40.38 -21.28 -13.87
CA GLU A 118 -41.24 -21.17 -12.67
C GLU A 118 -41.00 -20.06 -11.64
N GLY A 119 -42.03 -19.21 -11.51
CA GLY A 119 -42.07 -18.02 -10.67
C GLY A 119 -42.11 -18.29 -9.16
N PHE A 120 -41.27 -17.57 -8.44
CA PHE A 120 -41.33 -17.42 -7.00
C PHE A 120 -42.31 -16.28 -6.67
N ILE A 121 -43.52 -16.61 -6.22
CA ILE A 121 -44.50 -15.63 -5.73
C ILE A 121 -43.99 -15.07 -4.40
N MET A 122 -43.52 -13.82 -4.41
CA MET A 122 -43.11 -13.09 -3.21
C MET A 122 -44.37 -12.52 -2.54
N ARG A 123 -44.78 -13.09 -1.38
CA ARG A 123 -45.78 -12.45 -0.51
C ARG A 123 -45.10 -11.34 0.28
N TYR A 124 -45.59 -10.11 0.13
CA TYR A 124 -45.27 -9.00 1.02
C TYR A 124 -46.01 -9.21 2.34
N SER A 125 -45.27 -9.24 3.44
CA SER A 125 -45.80 -9.00 4.77
C SER A 125 -45.62 -7.51 5.05
N ASP A 126 -46.74 -6.78 5.13
CA ASP A 126 -46.79 -5.45 5.70
C ASP A 126 -46.60 -5.58 7.22
N ASP A 127 -45.54 -4.96 7.74
CA ASP A 127 -45.34 -4.73 9.18
C ASP A 127 -45.93 -3.35 9.54
N GLU A 128 -47.05 -3.34 10.27
CA GLU A 128 -47.47 -2.31 11.23
C GLU A 128 -47.99 -2.97 12.51
#